data_AF-A0AAN7WX42-F1
#
_entry.id   AF-A0AAN7WX42-F1
#
_cell.length_a   1.000
_cell.length_b   1.000
_cell.length_c   1.000
_cell.angle_alpha   90.00
_cell.angle_beta   90.00
_cell.angle_gamma   90.00
#
_symmetry.space_group_name_H-M   'P 1'
#
loop_
_entity.id
_entity.type
_entity.pdbx_description
1 polymer ?
#
loop_
_entity_poly.entity_id
_entity_poly.type
_entity_poly.pdbx_seq_one_letter_code
_entity_poly.pdbx_strand_id
1 'polypeptide(L)'
;MSAAKKVKGKDPLSESEDGFQYEEVSLEDDWSLTEGEEDLEATVKAIQERVEARRTAPSSPHKQEAVDDFLRTFLFHNGMTETLDCFQTEWTEMVQRGLVDAEQIGVVPEVYTENQSLHGDLETARREMDEYRRAAAAGAQTLERVQRNRDYHRLRYKRVVQEKNRLIEEMRKLTVQCNNYEPEVKRMNEKYQAVLKQTMLLALEKDKALGEEGAGNRRRDPTKTSITCKEFMDSD
;
A
#
# COMPACT_ATOMS: atom_id res chain seq x y z
N MET A 1 40.21 17.17 -45.09
CA MET A 1 39.91 18.02 -43.92
C MET A 1 38.50 18.57 -44.07
N SER A 2 37.54 18.03 -43.32
CA SER A 2 36.25 18.68 -43.07
C SER A 2 35.51 17.96 -41.96
N ALA A 3 34.93 18.76 -41.08
CA ALA A 3 34.69 18.50 -39.68
C ALA A 3 33.49 17.59 -39.36
N ALA A 4 33.68 16.66 -38.42
CA ALA A 4 32.61 15.90 -37.78
C ALA A 4 31.89 16.77 -36.74
N LYS A 5 30.63 17.12 -37.00
CA LYS A 5 29.75 17.82 -36.05
C LYS A 5 29.05 16.78 -35.17
N LYS A 6 29.63 16.49 -33.99
CA LYS A 6 29.04 15.62 -32.96
C LYS A 6 27.97 16.40 -32.20
N VAL A 7 26.70 16.21 -32.57
CA VAL A 7 25.56 16.73 -31.79
C VAL A 7 25.39 15.81 -30.58
N LYS A 8 25.84 16.32 -29.43
CA LYS A 8 25.65 15.71 -28.12
C LYS A 8 24.27 16.15 -27.63
N GLY A 9 23.26 15.29 -27.82
CA GLY A 9 21.98 15.42 -27.13
C GLY A 9 22.23 15.29 -25.64
N LYS A 10 22.19 16.42 -24.93
CA LYS A 10 22.10 16.48 -23.48
C LYS A 10 20.62 16.34 -23.14
N ASP A 11 20.23 15.24 -22.52
CA ASP A 11 19.00 15.20 -21.73
C ASP A 11 19.18 16.17 -20.54
N PRO A 12 18.33 17.19 -20.37
CA PRO A 12 18.31 17.96 -19.14
C PRO A 12 17.16 17.46 -18.26
N LEU A 13 17.45 17.33 -16.97
CA LEU A 13 16.56 17.07 -15.82
C LEU A 13 16.87 15.74 -15.10
N SER A 14 18.16 15.55 -14.79
CA SER A 14 18.54 15.02 -13.49
C SER A 14 18.76 16.22 -12.56
N GLU A 15 17.69 16.71 -11.94
CA GLU A 15 17.79 17.42 -10.66
C GLU A 15 17.40 16.43 -9.57
N SER A 16 18.34 15.51 -9.30
CA SER A 16 18.43 14.79 -8.04
C SER A 16 18.91 15.77 -6.96
N GLU A 17 18.05 16.69 -6.55
CA GLU A 17 18.20 17.51 -5.34
C GLU A 17 17.02 17.23 -4.41
N ASP A 18 17.10 16.15 -3.68
CA ASP A 18 16.32 16.01 -2.44
C ASP A 18 17.28 15.44 -1.41
N GLY A 19 18.00 16.33 -0.73
CA GLY A 19 18.96 16.01 0.33
C GLY A 19 18.32 15.43 1.60
N PHE A 20 17.16 14.78 1.48
CA PHE A 20 16.53 14.08 2.58
C PHE A 20 16.90 12.60 2.52
N GLN A 21 17.56 12.16 3.58
CA GLN A 21 17.74 10.75 3.84
C GLN A 21 16.35 10.13 4.05
N TYR A 22 15.95 9.32 3.09
CA TYR A 22 14.77 8.46 3.22
C TYR A 22 15.09 7.47 4.33
N GLU A 23 14.50 7.68 5.50
CA GLU A 23 14.51 6.69 6.56
C GLU A 23 13.63 5.53 6.08
N GLU A 24 14.28 4.45 5.68
CA GLU A 24 13.64 3.17 5.37
C GLU A 24 13.02 2.67 6.68
N VAL A 25 11.75 3.02 6.89
CA VAL A 25 10.95 2.39 7.92
C VAL A 25 10.76 0.96 7.46
N SER A 26 11.36 0.00 8.17
CA SER A 26 11.00 -1.41 8.05
C SER A 26 9.48 -1.47 8.05
N LEU A 27 8.90 -1.93 6.95
CA LEU A 27 7.50 -2.34 6.90
C LEU A 27 7.41 -3.61 7.75
N GLU A 28 7.56 -3.47 9.07
CA GLU A 28 7.20 -4.53 10.01
C GLU A 28 5.68 -4.69 9.88
N ASP A 29 5.31 -5.77 9.20
CA ASP A 29 4.10 -6.55 9.43
C ASP A 29 2.75 -5.84 9.30
N ASP A 30 2.42 -5.33 8.10
CA ASP A 30 1.00 -5.27 7.70
C ASP A 30 0.75 -5.41 6.18
N TRP A 31 1.80 -5.70 5.40
CA TRP A 31 1.63 -6.47 4.18
C TRP A 31 1.81 -7.93 4.57
N SER A 32 0.77 -8.52 5.17
CA SER A 32 0.56 -9.96 5.04
C SER A 32 0.34 -10.22 3.55
N LEU A 33 1.47 -10.32 2.85
CA LEU A 33 1.66 -11.24 1.76
C LEU A 33 1.14 -12.57 2.30
N THR A 34 -0.09 -12.90 1.93
CA THR A 34 -0.69 -14.20 2.19
C THR A 34 0.35 -15.26 1.87
N GLU A 35 0.75 -16.05 2.88
CA GLU A 35 1.55 -17.27 2.74
C GLU A 35 1.01 -18.06 1.53
N GLY A 36 1.70 -17.98 0.41
CA GLY A 36 1.14 -18.40 -0.87
C GLY A 36 1.75 -17.71 -2.09
N GLU A 37 2.63 -16.71 -1.94
CA GLU A 37 3.50 -16.31 -3.05
C GLU A 37 4.51 -17.42 -3.31
N GLU A 38 4.21 -18.22 -4.32
CA GLU A 38 5.15 -19.11 -4.98
C GLU A 38 6.43 -18.31 -5.30
N ASP A 39 7.54 -18.73 -4.70
CA ASP A 39 8.86 -18.15 -4.86
C ASP A 39 9.16 -17.90 -6.36
N LEU A 40 9.39 -16.64 -6.73
CA LEU A 40 9.68 -16.25 -8.11
C LEU A 40 10.90 -17.01 -8.64
N GLU A 41 11.87 -17.33 -7.77
CA GLU A 41 13.03 -18.14 -8.10
C GLU A 41 12.62 -19.58 -8.44
N ALA A 42 11.71 -20.17 -7.66
CA ALA A 42 11.17 -21.51 -7.90
C ALA A 42 10.36 -21.58 -9.20
N THR A 43 9.55 -20.57 -9.53
CA THR A 43 8.80 -20.52 -10.80
C THR A 43 9.73 -20.35 -12.00
N VAL A 44 10.75 -19.49 -11.91
CA VAL A 44 11.78 -19.35 -12.96
C VAL A 44 12.54 -20.66 -13.16
N LYS A 45 12.93 -21.33 -12.07
CA LYS A 45 13.62 -22.62 -12.13
C LYS A 45 12.75 -23.71 -12.74
N ALA A 46 11.46 -23.78 -12.38
CA ALA A 46 10.52 -24.73 -12.97
C ALA A 46 10.31 -24.51 -14.48
N ILE A 47 10.29 -23.25 -14.93
CA ILE A 47 10.24 -22.91 -16.36
C ILE A 47 11.52 -23.39 -17.05
N GLN A 48 12.70 -23.14 -16.48
CA GLN A 48 13.98 -23.59 -17.03
C GLN A 48 14.06 -25.12 -17.11
N GLU A 49 13.67 -25.83 -16.04
CA GLU A 49 13.65 -27.30 -16.02
C GLU A 49 12.69 -27.88 -17.06
N ARG A 50 11.52 -27.25 -17.26
CA ARG A 50 10.54 -27.68 -18.28
C ARG A 50 11.06 -27.44 -19.71
N VAL A 51 11.80 -26.36 -19.94
CA VAL A 51 12.47 -26.08 -21.22
C VAL A 51 13.57 -27.11 -21.49
N GLU A 52 14.42 -27.40 -20.52
CA GLU A 52 15.49 -28.40 -20.65
C GLU A 52 14.93 -29.82 -20.84
N ALA A 53 13.88 -30.20 -20.11
CA ALA A 53 13.20 -31.49 -20.28
C ALA A 53 12.62 -31.66 -21.70
N ARG A 54 12.07 -30.59 -22.28
CA ARG A 54 11.56 -30.60 -23.67
C ARG A 54 12.68 -30.71 -24.70
N ARG A 55 13.90 -30.23 -24.41
CA ARG A 55 15.08 -30.35 -25.28
C ARG A 55 15.70 -31.74 -25.27
N THR A 56 15.59 -32.47 -24.16
CA THR A 56 16.19 -33.80 -24.00
C THR A 56 15.23 -34.95 -24.31
N ALA A 57 13.96 -34.65 -24.62
CA ALA A 57 12.97 -35.68 -24.93
C ALA A 57 13.37 -36.41 -26.23
N PRO A 58 13.57 -37.75 -26.19
CA PRO A 58 13.86 -38.51 -27.39
C PRO A 58 12.65 -38.43 -28.33
N SER A 59 12.88 -38.04 -29.59
CA SER A 59 11.90 -38.19 -30.66
C SER A 59 11.49 -39.66 -30.70
N SER A 60 10.24 -39.97 -30.37
CA SER A 60 9.75 -41.32 -30.47
C SER A 60 9.90 -41.77 -31.93
N PRO A 61 10.35 -43.01 -32.19
CA PRO A 61 10.31 -43.53 -33.55
C PRO A 61 8.86 -43.50 -33.99
N HIS A 62 8.57 -42.80 -35.10
CA HIS A 62 7.24 -42.74 -35.70
C HIS A 62 6.81 -44.17 -36.01
N LYS A 63 6.02 -44.73 -35.09
CA LYS A 63 5.44 -46.06 -35.26
C LYS A 63 4.38 -45.89 -36.33
N GLN A 64 4.72 -46.35 -37.51
CA GLN A 64 3.91 -46.31 -38.70
C GLN A 64 2.51 -46.88 -38.40
N GLU A 65 1.51 -45.99 -38.36
CA GLU A 65 0.15 -46.30 -37.93
C GLU A 65 -0.57 -47.09 -39.04
N ALA A 66 -1.41 -48.05 -38.65
CA ALA A 66 -2.27 -48.75 -39.59
C ALA A 66 -3.31 -47.78 -40.16
N VAL A 67 -3.68 -47.94 -41.43
CA VAL A 67 -4.61 -47.02 -42.10
C VAL A 67 -5.97 -46.96 -41.40
N ASP A 68 -6.45 -48.06 -40.84
CA ASP A 68 -7.73 -48.08 -40.13
C ASP A 68 -7.69 -47.35 -38.78
N ASP A 69 -6.59 -47.45 -38.03
CA ASP A 69 -6.37 -46.68 -36.80
C ASP A 69 -6.30 -45.17 -37.10
N PHE A 70 -5.61 -44.77 -38.17
CA PHE A 70 -5.57 -43.38 -38.61
C PHE A 70 -6.94 -42.87 -39.03
N LEU A 71 -7.74 -43.64 -39.78
CA LEU A 71 -9.08 -43.23 -40.18
C LEU A 71 -10.01 -43.05 -38.97
N ARG A 72 -9.94 -43.95 -37.97
CA ARG A 72 -10.69 -43.80 -36.71
C ARG A 72 -10.28 -42.51 -36.00
N THR A 73 -8.99 -42.29 -35.88
CA THR A 73 -8.41 -41.11 -35.23
C THR A 73 -8.80 -39.83 -35.99
N PHE A 74 -8.72 -39.82 -37.31
CA PHE A 74 -9.10 -38.70 -38.16
C PHE A 74 -10.59 -38.36 -38.03
N LEU A 75 -11.47 -39.35 -38.14
CA LEU A 75 -12.92 -39.15 -38.01
C LEU A 75 -13.28 -38.63 -36.62
N PHE A 76 -12.63 -39.14 -35.57
CA PHE A 76 -12.80 -38.65 -34.21
C PHE A 76 -12.35 -37.19 -34.05
N HIS A 77 -11.14 -36.85 -34.49
CA HIS A 77 -10.59 -35.48 -34.36
C HIS A 77 -11.38 -34.44 -35.16
N ASN A 78 -11.98 -34.84 -36.28
CA ASN A 78 -12.84 -33.97 -37.09
C ASN A 78 -14.31 -33.95 -36.62
N GLY A 79 -14.65 -34.62 -35.52
CA GLY A 79 -16.01 -34.64 -34.97
C GLY A 79 -17.04 -35.38 -35.82
N MET A 80 -16.59 -36.25 -36.73
CA MET A 80 -17.44 -37.05 -37.61
C MET A 80 -17.89 -38.34 -36.93
N THR A 81 -18.59 -38.23 -35.79
CA THR A 81 -18.93 -39.35 -34.91
C THR A 81 -19.87 -40.37 -35.54
N GLU A 82 -20.88 -39.94 -36.30
CA GLU A 82 -21.81 -40.84 -36.99
C GLU A 82 -21.09 -41.65 -38.09
N THR A 83 -20.19 -41.01 -38.83
CA THR A 83 -19.35 -41.67 -39.84
C THR A 83 -18.37 -42.64 -39.19
N LEU A 84 -17.81 -42.28 -38.02
CA LEU A 84 -16.93 -43.15 -37.24
C LEU A 84 -17.67 -44.41 -36.78
N ASP A 85 -18.88 -44.29 -36.24
CA ASP A 85 -19.67 -45.43 -35.75
C ASP A 85 -20.06 -46.38 -36.90
N CYS A 86 -20.48 -45.83 -38.03
CA CYS A 86 -20.76 -46.59 -39.24
C CYS A 86 -19.51 -47.33 -39.75
N PHE A 87 -18.38 -46.62 -39.86
CA PHE A 87 -17.10 -47.19 -40.25
C PHE A 87 -16.66 -48.32 -39.31
N GLN A 88 -16.72 -48.12 -38.00
CA GLN A 88 -16.32 -49.14 -37.02
C GLN A 88 -17.20 -50.40 -37.11
N THR A 89 -18.51 -50.23 -37.31
CA THR A 89 -19.46 -51.34 -37.42
C THR A 89 -19.18 -52.17 -38.68
N GLU A 90 -19.11 -51.52 -39.84
CA GLU A 90 -18.85 -52.18 -41.12
C GLU A 90 -17.48 -52.84 -41.16
N TRP A 91 -16.47 -52.15 -40.63
CA TRP A 91 -15.10 -52.66 -40.54
C TRP A 91 -15.01 -53.95 -39.72
N THR A 92 -15.66 -53.95 -38.54
CA THR A 92 -15.70 -55.13 -37.66
C THR A 92 -16.42 -56.30 -38.33
N GLU A 93 -17.53 -56.03 -39.02
CA GLU A 93 -18.27 -57.04 -39.77
C GLU A 93 -17.43 -57.64 -40.92
N MET A 94 -16.71 -56.80 -41.67
CA MET A 94 -15.85 -57.22 -42.77
C MET A 94 -14.68 -58.09 -42.31
N VAL A 95 -14.06 -57.76 -41.18
CA VAL A 95 -13.00 -58.56 -40.55
C VAL A 95 -13.54 -59.91 -40.08
N GLN A 96 -14.71 -59.94 -39.41
CA GLN A 96 -15.32 -61.19 -38.95
C GLN A 96 -15.72 -62.14 -40.09
N ARG A 97 -16.15 -61.60 -41.22
CA ARG A 97 -16.47 -62.36 -42.43
C ARG A 97 -15.23 -62.81 -43.21
N GLY A 98 -14.03 -62.37 -42.82
CA GLY A 98 -12.77 -62.66 -43.51
C GLY A 98 -12.66 -62.00 -44.89
N LEU A 99 -13.45 -60.94 -45.14
CA LEU A 99 -13.45 -60.19 -46.40
C LEU A 99 -12.27 -59.20 -46.48
N VAL A 100 -11.68 -58.87 -45.34
CA VAL A 100 -10.52 -57.99 -45.20
C VAL A 100 -9.49 -58.68 -44.32
N ASP A 101 -8.26 -58.78 -44.82
CA ASP A 101 -7.11 -59.20 -44.01
C ASP A 101 -6.57 -57.97 -43.28
N ALA A 102 -6.81 -57.91 -41.96
CA ALA A 102 -6.39 -56.80 -41.13
C ALA A 102 -4.85 -56.63 -41.07
N GLU A 103 -4.09 -57.69 -41.34
CA GLU A 103 -2.62 -57.65 -41.34
C GLU A 103 -2.04 -57.11 -42.66
N GLN A 104 -2.84 -57.11 -43.73
CA GLN A 104 -2.40 -56.69 -45.07
C GLN A 104 -2.79 -55.26 -45.42
N ILE A 105 -3.50 -54.57 -44.53
CA ILE A 105 -3.82 -53.16 -44.68
C ILE A 105 -2.53 -52.37 -44.65
N GLY A 106 -2.34 -51.54 -45.67
CA GLY A 106 -1.17 -50.70 -45.79
C GLY A 106 -0.97 -49.78 -44.58
N VAL A 107 0.24 -49.28 -44.48
CA VAL A 107 0.64 -48.30 -43.48
C VAL A 107 0.35 -46.89 -43.98
N VAL A 108 0.01 -45.98 -43.08
CA VAL A 108 -0.18 -44.57 -43.41
C VAL A 108 1.15 -43.93 -43.83
N PRO A 109 1.20 -43.21 -44.96
CA PRO A 109 2.38 -42.46 -45.34
C PRO A 109 2.78 -41.44 -44.26
N GLU A 110 4.08 -41.38 -43.97
CA GLU A 110 4.68 -40.55 -42.90
C GLU A 110 4.26 -39.07 -42.96
N VAL A 111 4.05 -38.54 -44.17
CA VAL A 111 3.61 -37.15 -44.40
C VAL A 111 2.28 -36.82 -43.72
N TYR A 112 1.33 -37.77 -43.65
CA TYR A 112 0.02 -37.52 -43.02
C TYR A 112 0.13 -37.51 -41.49
N THR A 113 0.91 -38.45 -40.92
CA THR A 113 1.16 -38.49 -39.48
C THR A 113 1.95 -37.26 -39.02
N GLU A 114 2.93 -36.81 -39.82
CA GLU A 114 3.69 -35.59 -39.54
C GLU A 114 2.78 -34.36 -39.57
N ASN A 115 1.91 -34.24 -40.58
CA ASN A 115 0.99 -33.11 -40.68
C ASN A 115 0.00 -33.04 -39.49
N GLN A 116 -0.52 -34.19 -39.05
CA GLN A 116 -1.38 -34.25 -37.87
C GLN A 116 -0.63 -33.83 -36.58
N SER A 117 0.62 -34.28 -36.41
CA SER A 117 1.47 -33.86 -35.30
C SER A 117 1.74 -32.36 -35.34
N LEU A 118 2.15 -31.84 -36.50
CA LEU A 118 2.41 -30.41 -36.70
C LEU A 118 1.18 -29.56 -36.45
N HIS A 119 -0.01 -30.04 -36.82
CA HIS A 119 -1.26 -29.35 -36.52
C HIS A 119 -1.52 -29.28 -35.00
N GLY A 120 -1.28 -30.39 -34.28
CA GLY A 120 -1.38 -30.43 -32.82
C GLY A 120 -0.37 -29.51 -32.12
N ASP A 121 0.86 -29.45 -32.61
CA ASP A 121 1.90 -28.53 -32.13
C ASP A 121 1.51 -27.08 -32.36
N LEU A 122 0.92 -26.77 -33.52
CA LEU A 122 0.44 -25.43 -33.87
C LEU A 122 -0.69 -24.98 -32.93
N GLU A 123 -1.68 -25.84 -32.70
CA GLU A 123 -2.78 -25.54 -31.77
C GLU A 123 -2.30 -25.39 -30.32
N THR A 124 -1.34 -26.21 -29.90
CA THR A 124 -0.70 -26.09 -28.58
C THR A 124 0.04 -24.77 -28.44
N ALA A 125 0.87 -24.41 -29.44
CA ALA A 125 1.62 -23.15 -29.45
C ALA A 125 0.68 -21.93 -29.45
N ARG A 126 -0.44 -21.97 -30.17
CA ARG A 126 -1.48 -20.92 -30.14
C ARG A 126 -2.08 -20.77 -28.74
N ARG A 127 -2.43 -21.87 -28.09
CA ARG A 127 -2.99 -21.86 -26.72
C ARG A 127 -2.00 -21.27 -25.72
N GLU A 128 -0.74 -21.70 -25.79
CA GLU A 128 0.35 -21.17 -24.96
C GLU A 128 0.52 -19.65 -25.18
N MET A 129 0.54 -19.19 -26.42
CA MET A 129 0.64 -17.77 -26.74
C MET A 129 -0.51 -16.94 -26.12
N ASP A 130 -1.75 -17.43 -26.20
CA ASP A 130 -2.89 -16.74 -25.61
C ASP A 130 -2.86 -16.75 -24.07
N GLU A 131 -2.32 -17.81 -23.48
CA GLU A 131 -2.08 -17.89 -22.03
C GLU A 131 -1.03 -16.87 -21.58
N TYR A 132 0.11 -16.80 -22.26
CA TYR A 132 1.15 -15.80 -21.99
C TYR A 132 0.62 -14.37 -22.19
N ARG A 133 -0.20 -14.14 -23.22
CA ARG A 133 -0.83 -12.83 -23.44
C ARG A 133 -1.74 -12.45 -22.27
N ARG A 134 -2.56 -13.38 -21.76
CA ARG A 134 -3.43 -13.14 -20.59
C ARG A 134 -2.62 -12.89 -19.32
N ALA A 135 -1.59 -13.69 -19.07
CA ALA A 135 -0.70 -13.51 -17.92
C ALA A 135 0.03 -12.16 -17.96
N ALA A 136 0.56 -11.77 -19.12
CA ALA A 136 1.21 -10.47 -19.31
C ALA A 136 0.25 -9.29 -19.08
N ALA A 137 -0.99 -9.39 -19.56
CA ALA A 137 -2.01 -8.36 -19.32
C ALA A 137 -2.37 -8.22 -17.83
N ALA A 138 -2.53 -9.34 -17.12
CA ALA A 138 -2.78 -9.34 -15.67
C ALA A 138 -1.59 -8.76 -14.88
N GLY A 139 -0.36 -9.11 -15.28
CA GLY A 139 0.86 -8.56 -14.72
C GLY A 139 0.97 -7.04 -14.93
N ALA A 140 0.68 -6.56 -16.14
CA ALA A 140 0.67 -5.12 -16.46
C ALA A 140 -0.35 -4.35 -15.61
N GLN A 141 -1.56 -4.88 -15.44
CA GLN A 141 -2.58 -4.27 -14.58
C GLN A 141 -2.15 -4.21 -13.11
N THR A 142 -1.52 -5.28 -12.61
CA THR A 142 -1.01 -5.34 -11.24
C THR A 142 0.11 -4.33 -11.03
N LEU A 143 1.04 -4.23 -11.99
CA LEU A 143 2.13 -3.25 -11.97
C LEU A 143 1.59 -1.82 -11.90
N GLU A 144 0.60 -1.49 -12.73
CA GLU A 144 -0.03 -0.17 -12.73
C GLU A 144 -0.67 0.16 -11.38
N ARG A 145 -1.36 -0.81 -10.75
CA ARG A 145 -1.94 -0.66 -9.41
C ARG A 145 -0.86 -0.38 -8.36
N VAL A 146 0.24 -1.12 -8.38
CA VAL A 146 1.35 -0.94 -7.43
C VAL A 146 2.02 0.42 -7.63
N GLN A 147 2.25 0.86 -8.87
CA GLN A 147 2.81 2.17 -9.18
C GLN A 147 1.91 3.30 -8.66
N ARG A 148 0.61 3.23 -8.89
CA ARG A 148 -0.36 4.20 -8.35
C ARG A 148 -0.32 4.28 -6.83
N ASN A 149 -0.26 3.14 -6.14
CA ASN A 149 -0.15 3.10 -4.68
C ASN A 149 1.17 3.73 -4.20
N ARG A 150 2.30 3.35 -4.78
CA ARG A 150 3.61 3.95 -4.46
C ARG A 150 3.60 5.46 -4.62
N ASP A 151 3.05 5.95 -5.72
CA ASP A 151 2.99 7.38 -6.02
C ASP A 151 2.04 8.13 -5.07
N TYR A 152 0.92 7.49 -4.68
CA TYR A 152 0.04 7.98 -3.62
C TYR A 152 0.76 8.13 -2.28
N HIS A 153 1.49 7.09 -1.84
CA HIS A 153 2.25 7.14 -0.58
C HIS A 153 3.33 8.22 -0.62
N ARG A 154 4.06 8.33 -1.73
CA ARG A 154 5.08 9.36 -1.94
C ARG A 154 4.49 10.77 -1.85
N LEU A 155 3.34 11.01 -2.50
CA LEU A 155 2.66 12.30 -2.44
C LEU A 155 2.13 12.62 -1.04
N ARG A 156 1.54 11.62 -0.36
CA ARG A 156 1.02 11.76 0.99
C ARG A 156 2.14 12.09 1.97
N TYR A 157 3.27 11.40 1.90
CA TYR A 157 4.45 11.69 2.72
C TYR A 157 4.91 13.14 2.55
N LYS A 158 5.06 13.61 1.29
CA LYS A 158 5.44 15.00 1.01
C LYS A 158 4.48 16.01 1.67
N ARG A 159 3.16 15.77 1.59
CA ARG A 159 2.16 16.62 2.23
C ARG A 159 2.29 16.64 3.75
N VAL A 160 2.42 15.47 4.37
CA VAL A 160 2.57 15.34 5.83
C VAL A 160 3.84 16.05 6.31
N VAL A 161 4.94 15.94 5.58
CA VAL A 161 6.19 16.64 5.91
C VAL A 161 6.01 18.16 5.81
N GLN A 162 5.32 18.67 4.79
CA GLN A 162 5.01 20.09 4.67
C GLN A 162 4.16 20.60 5.84
N GLU A 163 3.10 19.87 6.20
CA GLU A 163 2.23 20.21 7.33
C GLU A 163 3.00 20.15 8.67
N LYS A 164 3.81 19.11 8.88
CA LYS A 164 4.70 18.99 10.05
C LYS A 164 5.60 20.21 10.16
N ASN A 165 6.27 20.60 9.08
CA ASN A 165 7.19 21.74 9.09
C ASN A 165 6.47 23.06 9.36
N ARG A 166 5.25 23.24 8.83
CA ARG A 166 4.41 24.40 9.14
C ARG A 166 4.06 24.45 10.63
N LEU A 167 3.63 23.34 11.22
CA LEU A 167 3.29 23.28 12.64
C LEU A 167 4.52 23.54 13.54
N ILE A 168 5.69 23.01 13.17
CA ILE A 168 6.94 23.30 13.89
C ILE A 168 7.21 24.81 13.91
N GLU A 169 7.00 25.50 12.79
CA GLU A 169 7.21 26.95 12.71
C GLU A 169 6.19 27.73 13.55
N GLU A 170 4.92 27.32 13.55
CA GLU A 170 3.89 27.90 14.41
C GLU A 170 4.20 27.67 15.90
N MET A 171 4.65 26.47 16.28
CA MET A 171 5.09 26.17 17.65
C MET A 171 6.27 27.04 18.07
N ARG A 172 7.27 27.24 17.20
CA ARG A 172 8.41 28.13 17.49
C ARG A 172 7.97 29.56 17.77
N LYS A 173 7.05 30.10 16.95
CA LYS A 173 6.48 31.43 17.15
C LYS A 173 5.74 31.56 18.48
N LEU A 174 4.93 30.55 18.83
CA LEU A 174 4.22 30.50 20.11
C LEU A 174 5.21 30.44 21.29
N THR A 175 6.25 29.62 21.21
CA THR A 175 7.29 29.55 22.24
C THR A 175 7.94 30.91 22.45
N VAL A 176 8.30 31.63 21.37
CA VAL A 176 8.84 32.99 21.47
C VAL A 176 7.85 33.95 22.13
N GLN A 177 6.56 33.89 21.78
CA GLN A 177 5.54 34.72 22.40
C GLN A 177 5.38 34.42 23.90
N CYS A 178 5.32 33.15 24.30
CA CYS A 178 5.26 32.74 25.70
C CYS A 178 6.48 33.25 26.49
N ASN A 179 7.68 33.11 25.92
CA ASN A 179 8.90 33.63 26.54
C ASN A 179 8.87 35.16 26.71
N ASN A 180 8.22 35.88 25.80
CA ASN A 180 8.06 37.33 25.90
C ASN A 180 7.02 37.75 26.96
N TYR A 181 5.93 36.99 27.13
CA TYR A 181 4.91 37.28 28.14
C TYR A 181 5.33 36.90 29.57
N GLU A 182 6.17 35.87 29.72
CA GLU A 182 6.64 35.41 31.03
C GLU A 182 7.23 36.53 31.92
N PRO A 183 8.14 37.41 31.46
CA PRO A 183 8.65 38.51 32.28
C PRO A 183 7.57 39.56 32.61
N GLU A 184 6.62 39.81 31.71
CA GLU A 184 5.52 40.76 31.96
C GLU A 184 4.61 40.28 33.10
N VAL A 185 4.29 38.99 33.09
CA VAL A 185 3.52 38.33 34.15
C VAL A 185 4.29 38.35 35.48
N LYS A 186 5.57 38.02 35.47
CA LYS A 186 6.44 38.09 36.67
C LYS A 186 6.44 39.50 37.27
N ARG A 187 6.65 40.52 36.43
CA ARG A 187 6.64 41.93 36.84
C ARG A 187 5.29 42.35 37.44
N MET A 188 4.18 41.90 36.86
CA MET A 188 2.85 42.22 37.38
C MET A 188 2.58 41.53 38.73
N ASN A 189 3.01 40.29 38.89
CA ASN A 189 2.91 39.56 40.15
C ASN A 189 3.76 40.22 41.26
N GLU A 190 4.98 40.66 40.96
CA GLU A 190 5.81 41.41 41.91
C GLU A 190 5.13 42.70 42.39
N LYS A 191 4.52 43.45 41.47
CA LYS A 191 3.74 44.66 41.82
C LYS A 191 2.54 44.32 42.70
N TYR A 192 1.80 43.28 42.38
CA TYR A 192 0.67 42.82 43.18
C TYR A 192 1.11 42.47 44.62
N GLN A 193 2.20 41.71 44.77
CA GLN A 193 2.76 41.36 46.08
C GLN A 193 3.25 42.59 46.85
N ALA A 194 3.84 43.58 46.17
CA ALA A 194 4.25 44.83 46.80
C ALA A 194 3.06 45.63 47.34
N VAL A 195 2.01 45.77 46.54
CA VAL A 195 0.76 46.44 46.96
C VAL A 195 0.15 45.71 48.15
N LEU A 196 0.05 44.37 48.10
CA LEU A 196 -0.51 43.56 49.18
C LEU A 196 0.25 43.76 50.51
N LYS A 197 1.58 43.82 50.47
CA LYS A 197 2.40 44.11 51.66
C LYS A 197 2.15 45.52 52.19
N GLN A 198 2.05 46.52 51.31
CA GLN A 198 1.76 47.89 51.71
C GLN A 198 0.36 48.03 52.33
N THR A 199 -0.68 47.42 51.75
CA THR A 199 -2.02 47.42 52.35
C THR A 199 -2.04 46.75 53.71
N MET A 200 -1.29 45.65 53.90
CA MET A 200 -1.17 44.99 55.20
C MET A 200 -0.49 45.90 56.24
N LEU A 201 0.59 46.59 55.87
CA LEU A 201 1.26 47.55 56.76
C LEU A 201 0.34 48.73 57.12
N LEU A 202 -0.37 49.29 56.14
CA LEU A 202 -1.33 50.37 56.36
C LEU A 202 -2.49 49.94 57.27
N ALA A 203 -2.99 48.71 57.13
CA ALA A 203 -4.00 48.17 58.03
C ALA A 203 -3.50 48.11 59.48
N LEU A 204 -2.27 47.61 59.70
CA LEU A 204 -1.65 47.57 61.02
C LEU A 204 -1.39 48.97 61.61
N GLU A 205 -1.00 49.95 60.80
CA GLU A 205 -0.83 51.35 61.24
C GLU A 205 -2.17 51.96 61.66
N LYS A 206 -3.25 51.70 60.90
CA LYS A 206 -4.61 52.14 61.25
C LYS A 206 -5.07 51.50 62.56
N ASP A 207 -4.85 50.20 62.75
CA ASP A 207 -5.22 49.50 63.99
C ASP A 207 -4.45 50.03 65.21
N LYS A 208 -3.16 50.36 65.05
CA LYS A 208 -2.36 51.01 66.10
C LYS A 208 -2.89 52.40 66.45
N ALA A 209 -3.17 53.23 65.45
CA ALA A 209 -3.72 54.58 65.67
C ALA A 209 -5.08 54.53 66.40
N LEU A 210 -5.97 53.60 66.02
CA LEU A 210 -7.24 53.37 66.69
C LEU A 210 -7.07 52.84 68.13
N GLY A 211 -6.05 52.00 68.36
CA GLY A 211 -5.70 51.50 69.70
C GLY A 211 -5.14 52.60 70.63
N GLU A 212 -4.37 53.54 70.09
CA GLU A 212 -3.85 54.70 70.83
C GLU A 212 -4.95 55.74 71.11
N GLU A 213 -5.87 55.98 70.18
CA GLU A 213 -7.07 56.79 70.41
C GLU A 213 -8.00 56.17 71.47
N GLY A 214 -8.08 54.83 71.54
CA GLY A 214 -8.78 54.11 72.61
C GLY A 214 -8.09 54.16 73.98
N ALA A 215 -6.76 54.30 74.02
CA ALA A 215 -5.99 54.44 75.26
C ALA A 215 -5.99 55.88 75.81
N GLY A 216 -6.15 56.88 74.94
CA GLY A 216 -6.24 58.31 75.30
C GLY A 216 -7.56 58.73 75.97
N ASN A 217 -8.61 57.91 75.93
CA ASN A 217 -9.94 58.29 76.43
C ASN A 217 -10.30 57.75 77.83
N ARG A 218 -9.33 57.32 78.65
CA ARG A 218 -9.54 56.87 80.05
C ARG A 218 -9.21 57.91 81.12
N ARG A 219 -9.54 59.18 80.88
CA ARG A 219 -9.72 60.20 81.94
C ARG A 219 -10.83 61.18 81.60
N ARG A 220 -12.08 60.79 81.91
CA ARG A 220 -13.12 61.69 82.42
C ARG A 220 -14.33 60.87 82.89
N ASP A 221 -14.45 60.74 84.19
CA ASP A 221 -15.70 60.47 84.92
C ASP A 221 -15.96 61.67 85.84
N PRO A 222 -17.17 61.87 86.41
CA PRO A 222 -18.51 61.48 85.96
C PRO A 222 -19.54 62.63 86.12
N THR A 223 -20.66 62.62 85.39
CA THR A 223 -21.98 62.98 85.97
C THR A 223 -23.13 62.59 85.03
N LYS A 224 -23.98 61.72 85.58
CA LYS A 224 -25.30 61.26 85.15
C LYS A 224 -26.06 62.21 84.21
N THR A 225 -26.64 61.67 83.13
CA THR A 225 -28.11 61.75 82.91
C THR A 225 -28.53 60.59 82.00
N SER A 226 -29.47 59.80 82.51
CA SER A 226 -30.29 58.79 81.85
C SER A 226 -30.90 59.29 80.52
N ILE A 227 -31.10 58.39 79.55
CA ILE A 227 -32.41 58.07 78.98
C ILE A 227 -32.25 56.84 78.06
N THR A 228 -32.93 55.78 78.47
CA THR A 228 -33.28 54.59 77.69
C THR A 228 -34.55 54.88 76.89
N CYS A 229 -34.57 54.50 75.61
CA CYS A 229 -35.71 54.02 74.79
C CYS A 229 -35.15 53.80 73.37
N LYS A 230 -34.96 52.58 72.86
CA LYS A 230 -35.94 51.55 72.43
C LYS A 230 -36.44 51.79 70.99
N GLU A 231 -36.04 50.84 70.13
CA GLU A 231 -36.68 50.29 68.91
C GLU A 231 -36.84 51.15 67.64
N PHE A 232 -36.45 50.52 66.50
CA PHE A 232 -37.03 50.45 65.13
C PHE A 232 -35.83 50.12 64.20
N MET A 233 -35.60 48.93 63.62
CA MET A 233 -36.44 48.01 62.84
C MET A 233 -37.14 48.72 61.68
N ASP A 234 -36.52 48.69 60.49
CA ASP A 234 -37.13 48.47 59.15
C ASP A 234 -36.37 49.19 58.01
N SER A 235 -36.08 48.41 56.95
CA SER A 235 -35.97 48.78 55.50
C SER A 235 -34.86 49.76 55.08
N ASP A 236 -34.01 49.54 54.07
CA ASP A 236 -34.00 48.71 52.86
C ASP A 236 -32.57 48.24 52.52
#